data_AF-A0A180GRJ4-F1
#
_entry.id   AF-A0A180GRJ4-F1
#
_cell.length_a   1.000
_cell.length_b   1.000
_cell.length_c   1.000
_cell.angle_alpha   90.00
_cell.angle_beta   90.00
_cell.angle_gamma   90.00
#
_symmetry.space_group_name_H-M   'P 1'
#
loop_
_entity.id
_entity.type
_entity.pdbx_description
1 polymer ?
#
loop_
_entity_poly.entity_id
_entity_poly.type
_entity_poly.pdbx_seq_one_letter_code
_entity_poly.pdbx_strand_id
1 'polypeptide(L)'
;MSIYRHSLEEINSLPPIRTVADNAALLQALVTMVDDAADVIGMFATGFKESKRYLSEEQITSFLDRAIQSRISIRLIAEQHLSLSKAEHSPNGSRLGIVDRKVKLKKTLESVLEFAGELCEGTFGIAPEWTILGEVEAEVCFVEMHLQYILIEVIKNALRATIEHHREVTKSTNPPLPPIEVTLAIERPSPVALNSNDAAAQVSQSILCIRIRDRGGGIDPKDLPHVFSYAFSTVGSEEKAQNGMPNQADFGRISYGQEALKSSLGRIAGLGFGLPMARLYCRYFGGNLELVNMHGIGGGVDSYITVVVGT
;
A
#
# COMPACT_ATOMS: atom_id res chain seq x y z
N MET A 1 -27.89 4.45 7.37
CA MET A 1 -27.57 5.70 6.64
C MET A 1 -26.29 5.45 5.84
N SER A 2 -26.11 6.03 4.65
CA SER A 2 -24.84 5.85 3.90
C SER A 2 -23.70 6.57 4.62
N ILE A 3 -22.57 5.90 4.88
CA ILE A 3 -21.41 6.43 5.62
C ILE A 3 -20.98 7.79 5.07
N TYR A 4 -20.82 7.89 3.74
CA TYR A 4 -20.43 9.13 3.06
C TYR A 4 -21.42 10.28 3.25
N ARG A 5 -22.72 9.97 3.32
CA ARG A 5 -23.75 10.98 3.55
C ARG A 5 -23.68 11.52 4.98
N HIS A 6 -23.53 10.60 5.95
CA HIS A 6 -23.40 10.97 7.35
C HIS A 6 -22.18 11.89 7.58
N SER A 7 -21.00 11.50 7.06
CA SER A 7 -19.79 12.33 7.20
C SER A 7 -19.94 13.71 6.54
N LEU A 8 -20.64 13.80 5.41
CA LEU A 8 -20.90 15.08 4.74
C LEU A 8 -21.85 15.96 5.56
N GLU A 9 -22.93 15.39 6.09
CA GLU A 9 -23.89 16.11 6.95
C GLU A 9 -23.21 16.59 8.24
N GLU A 10 -22.37 15.77 8.86
CA GLU A 10 -21.59 16.12 10.05
C GLU A 10 -20.65 17.30 9.79
N ILE A 11 -19.83 17.24 8.73
CA ILE A 11 -18.90 18.33 8.37
C ILE A 11 -19.65 19.62 8.04
N ASN A 12 -20.76 19.54 7.28
CA ASN A 12 -21.56 20.72 6.92
C ASN A 12 -22.30 21.34 8.09
N SER A 13 -22.53 20.59 9.17
CA SER A 13 -23.18 21.09 10.37
C SER A 13 -22.26 21.96 11.23
N LEU A 14 -20.94 21.90 11.01
CA LEU A 14 -19.96 22.66 11.78
C LEU A 14 -19.97 24.16 11.38
N PRO A 15 -19.91 25.08 12.35
CA PRO A 15 -19.77 26.50 12.05
C PRO A 15 -18.39 26.81 11.45
N PRO A 16 -18.21 27.98 10.80
CA PRO A 16 -16.90 28.43 10.34
C PRO A 16 -15.87 28.45 11.48
N ILE A 17 -14.73 27.78 11.27
CA ILE A 17 -13.66 27.64 12.27
C ILE A 17 -12.99 29.00 12.50
N ARG A 18 -13.14 29.55 13.71
CA ARG A 18 -12.52 30.83 14.11
C ARG A 18 -11.72 30.73 15.40
N THR A 19 -11.94 29.69 16.19
CA THR A 19 -11.34 29.49 17.50
C THR A 19 -10.73 28.09 17.64
N VAL A 20 -9.91 27.90 18.68
CA VAL A 20 -9.34 26.59 19.02
C VAL A 20 -10.44 25.59 19.41
N ALA A 21 -11.52 26.06 20.04
CA ALA A 21 -12.68 25.22 20.37
C ALA A 21 -13.42 24.75 19.11
N ASP A 22 -13.56 25.61 18.10
CA ASP A 22 -14.13 25.21 16.80
C ASP A 22 -13.25 24.15 16.13
N ASN A 23 -11.93 24.31 16.18
CA ASN A 23 -10.99 23.30 15.67
C ASN A 23 -11.15 21.97 16.40
N ALA A 24 -11.34 21.96 17.73
CA ALA A 24 -11.56 20.74 18.49
C ALA A 24 -12.83 19.99 18.04
N ALA A 25 -13.91 20.70 17.72
CA ALA A 25 -15.12 20.10 17.15
C ALA A 25 -14.87 19.50 15.76
N LEU A 26 -14.12 20.19 14.90
CA LEU A 26 -13.71 19.66 13.60
C LEU A 26 -12.85 18.40 13.74
N LEU A 27 -11.90 18.37 14.68
CA LEU A 27 -11.06 17.18 14.91
C LEU A 27 -11.91 15.97 15.30
N GLN A 28 -12.93 16.15 16.14
CA GLN A 28 -13.83 15.07 16.52
C GLN A 28 -14.58 14.51 15.31
N ALA A 29 -15.12 15.37 14.45
CA ALA A 29 -15.80 14.95 13.22
C ALA A 29 -14.84 14.24 12.25
N LEU A 30 -13.60 14.70 12.13
CA LEU A 30 -12.58 14.06 11.29
C LEU A 30 -12.18 12.68 11.82
N VAL A 31 -12.06 12.50 13.14
CA VAL A 31 -11.81 11.18 13.74
C VAL A 31 -12.95 10.23 13.39
N THR A 32 -14.20 10.63 13.63
CA THR A 32 -15.39 9.82 13.30
C THR A 32 -15.39 9.44 11.82
N MET A 33 -15.15 10.39 10.92
CA MET A 33 -15.12 10.13 9.47
C MET A 33 -14.03 9.13 9.07
N VAL A 34 -12.82 9.26 9.64
CA VAL A 34 -11.71 8.35 9.30
C VAL A 34 -11.99 6.94 9.84
N ASP A 35 -12.55 6.83 11.04
CA ASP A 35 -12.86 5.55 11.68
C ASP A 35 -14.05 4.85 11.00
N ASP A 36 -15.13 5.56 10.69
CA ASP A 36 -16.28 5.03 9.93
C ASP A 36 -15.88 4.56 8.53
N ALA A 37 -14.87 5.22 7.93
CA ALA A 37 -14.36 4.86 6.62
C ALA A 37 -13.41 3.65 6.65
N ALA A 38 -13.07 3.08 7.81
CA ALA A 38 -12.11 1.97 7.94
C ALA A 38 -12.56 0.72 7.16
N ASP A 39 -13.80 0.30 7.33
CA ASP A 39 -14.33 -0.94 6.72
C ASP A 39 -14.78 -0.79 5.25
N VAL A 40 -14.79 0.44 4.71
CA VAL A 40 -15.38 0.74 3.40
C VAL A 40 -14.74 -0.07 2.26
N ILE A 41 -13.44 -0.34 2.29
CA ILE A 41 -12.76 -1.15 1.26
C ILE A 41 -13.23 -2.61 1.31
N GLY A 42 -13.40 -3.18 2.50
CA GLY A 42 -13.96 -4.52 2.68
C GLY A 42 -15.40 -4.61 2.20
N MET A 43 -16.19 -3.55 2.48
CA MET A 43 -17.56 -3.43 1.98
C MET A 43 -17.60 -3.33 0.44
N PHE A 44 -16.73 -2.52 -0.17
CA PHE A 44 -16.60 -2.46 -1.63
C PHE A 44 -16.22 -3.81 -2.22
N ALA A 45 -15.20 -4.48 -1.66
CA ALA A 45 -14.77 -5.79 -2.12
C ALA A 45 -15.91 -6.81 -2.11
N THR A 46 -16.70 -6.84 -1.03
CA THR A 46 -17.85 -7.74 -0.89
C THR A 46 -18.98 -7.38 -1.86
N GLY A 47 -19.38 -6.11 -1.89
CA GLY A 47 -20.48 -5.65 -2.74
C GLY A 47 -20.20 -5.82 -4.23
N PHE A 48 -18.98 -5.53 -4.69
CA PHE A 48 -18.61 -5.73 -6.10
C PHE A 48 -18.42 -7.20 -6.46
N LYS A 49 -17.99 -8.04 -5.51
CA LYS A 49 -17.94 -9.50 -5.71
C LYS A 49 -19.34 -10.07 -5.97
N GLU A 50 -20.35 -9.61 -5.25
CA GLU A 50 -21.75 -10.01 -5.46
C GLU A 50 -22.34 -9.41 -6.75
N SER A 51 -21.93 -8.19 -7.09
CA SER A 51 -22.42 -7.45 -8.26
C SER A 51 -21.72 -7.83 -9.58
N LYS A 52 -20.69 -8.69 -9.55
CA LYS A 52 -19.91 -9.11 -10.74
C LYS A 52 -20.76 -9.76 -11.84
N ARG A 53 -21.95 -10.28 -11.50
CA ARG A 53 -22.90 -10.85 -12.48
C ARG A 53 -23.66 -9.78 -13.27
N TYR A 54 -23.69 -8.54 -12.80
CA TYR A 54 -24.53 -7.46 -13.34
C TYR A 54 -23.72 -6.29 -13.91
N LEU A 55 -22.44 -6.18 -13.53
CA LEU A 55 -21.54 -5.10 -13.94
C LEU A 55 -20.33 -5.67 -14.68
N SER A 56 -19.89 -4.96 -15.72
CA SER A 56 -18.64 -5.29 -16.41
C SER A 56 -17.41 -5.00 -15.52
N GLU A 57 -16.30 -5.70 -15.75
CA GLU A 57 -15.06 -5.48 -15.00
C GLU A 57 -14.53 -4.05 -15.16
N GLU A 58 -14.73 -3.43 -16.32
CA GLU A 58 -14.36 -2.03 -16.59
C GLU A 58 -15.16 -1.06 -15.71
N GLN A 59 -16.48 -1.23 -15.61
CA GLN A 59 -17.33 -0.39 -14.77
C GLN A 59 -16.95 -0.50 -13.29
N ILE A 60 -16.69 -1.72 -12.81
CA ILE A 60 -16.26 -1.98 -11.45
C ILE A 60 -14.91 -1.30 -11.18
N THR A 61 -13.93 -1.50 -12.07
CA THR A 61 -12.58 -0.93 -11.93
C THR A 61 -12.61 0.60 -11.96
N SER A 62 -13.33 1.20 -12.91
CA SER A 62 -13.48 2.67 -13.02
C SER A 62 -14.12 3.28 -11.78
N PHE A 63 -15.11 2.62 -11.18
CA PHE A 63 -15.70 3.08 -9.93
C PHE A 63 -14.71 2.95 -8.76
N LEU A 64 -14.12 1.77 -8.58
CA LEU A 64 -13.22 1.47 -7.48
C LEU A 64 -12.00 2.39 -7.49
N ASP A 65 -11.39 2.60 -8.65
CA ASP A 65 -10.25 3.51 -8.80
C ASP A 65 -10.59 4.92 -8.29
N ARG A 66 -11.70 5.49 -8.74
CA ARG A 66 -12.15 6.83 -8.30
C ARG A 66 -12.52 6.88 -6.82
N ALA A 67 -13.24 5.89 -6.33
CA ALA A 67 -13.68 5.83 -4.93
C ALA A 67 -12.48 5.68 -3.98
N ILE A 68 -11.53 4.81 -4.31
CA ILE A 68 -10.32 4.57 -3.52
C ILE A 68 -9.41 5.78 -3.57
N GLN A 69 -9.15 6.36 -4.75
CA GLN A 69 -8.33 7.57 -4.88
C GLN A 69 -8.90 8.74 -4.08
N SER A 70 -10.23 8.93 -4.13
CA SER A 70 -10.91 9.96 -3.32
C SER A 70 -10.74 9.68 -1.83
N ARG A 71 -10.85 8.41 -1.41
CA ARG A 71 -10.64 8.00 -0.01
C ARG A 71 -9.20 8.25 0.44
N ILE A 72 -8.19 7.91 -0.36
CA ILE A 72 -6.77 8.19 -0.07
C ILE A 72 -6.60 9.69 0.17
N SER A 73 -7.18 10.53 -0.69
CA SER A 73 -7.08 11.99 -0.58
C SER A 73 -7.71 12.54 0.71
N ILE A 74 -8.97 12.16 0.98
CA ILE A 74 -9.70 12.62 2.18
C ILE A 74 -8.94 12.20 3.44
N ARG A 75 -8.49 10.95 3.47
CA ARG A 75 -7.76 10.39 4.60
C ARG A 75 -6.43 11.10 4.83
N LEU A 76 -5.65 11.34 3.77
CA LEU A 76 -4.37 12.05 3.86
C LEU A 76 -4.55 13.44 4.48
N ILE A 77 -5.55 14.20 4.00
CA ILE A 77 -5.84 15.55 4.50
C ILE A 77 -6.30 15.50 5.95
N ALA A 78 -7.23 14.61 6.28
CA ALA A 78 -7.76 14.46 7.64
C ALA A 78 -6.67 14.04 8.63
N GLU A 79 -5.88 13.01 8.30
CA GLU A 79 -4.79 12.51 9.15
C GLU A 79 -3.69 13.56 9.34
N GLN A 80 -3.36 14.34 8.30
CA GLN A 80 -2.42 15.45 8.44
C GLN A 80 -2.95 16.52 9.41
N HIS A 81 -4.20 16.95 9.27
CA HIS A 81 -4.81 17.94 10.16
C HIS A 81 -4.90 17.46 11.61
N LEU A 82 -5.31 16.20 11.79
CA LEU A 82 -5.36 15.52 13.09
C LEU A 82 -3.97 15.45 13.73
N SER A 83 -2.95 15.06 12.97
CA SER A 83 -1.59 14.90 13.46
C SER A 83 -0.96 16.25 13.84
N LEU A 84 -1.15 17.29 13.02
CA LEU A 84 -0.68 18.64 13.32
C LEU A 84 -1.38 19.24 14.55
N SER A 85 -2.68 18.98 14.72
CA SER A 85 -3.44 19.51 15.85
C SER A 85 -3.15 18.81 17.17
N LYS A 86 -2.72 17.53 17.13
CA LYS A 86 -2.27 16.77 18.31
C LYS A 86 -0.82 17.04 18.68
N ALA A 87 -0.04 17.68 17.82
CA ALA A 87 1.39 17.89 18.00
C ALA A 87 1.68 18.99 19.03
N GLU A 88 1.43 18.70 20.31
CA GLU A 88 2.21 19.31 21.39
C GLU A 88 3.58 18.61 21.41
N HIS A 89 4.55 19.16 20.66
CA HIS A 89 5.96 18.76 20.68
C HIS A 89 6.24 17.29 20.28
N SER A 90 6.27 16.99 18.99
CA SER A 90 6.87 15.73 18.53
C SER A 90 8.38 15.76 18.85
N PRO A 91 8.93 14.77 19.59
CA PRO A 91 10.35 14.76 19.97
C PRO A 91 11.29 14.55 18.76
N ASN A 92 10.78 14.05 17.64
CA ASN A 92 11.52 13.89 16.38
C ASN A 92 11.25 15.07 15.44
N GLY A 93 12.22 16.00 15.35
CA GLY A 93 12.13 17.17 14.48
C GLY A 93 12.06 16.88 12.97
N SER A 94 12.20 15.62 12.53
CA SER A 94 12.05 15.25 11.11
C SER A 94 10.59 15.16 10.66
N ARG A 95 9.64 14.91 11.57
CA ARG A 95 8.25 14.61 11.22
C ARG A 95 7.36 15.86 11.34
N LEU A 96 6.60 16.14 10.29
CA LEU A 96 5.59 17.20 10.24
C LEU A 96 4.22 16.57 9.96
N GLY A 97 3.48 16.30 11.03
CA GLY A 97 2.22 15.56 10.93
C GLY A 97 2.46 14.10 10.54
N ILE A 98 1.85 13.65 9.44
CA ILE A 98 2.06 12.31 8.87
C ILE A 98 3.23 12.26 7.87
N VAL A 99 3.75 13.41 7.43
CA VAL A 99 4.91 13.50 6.54
C VAL A 99 6.19 13.39 7.36
N ASP A 100 7.07 12.45 7.02
CA ASP A 100 8.42 12.41 7.56
C ASP A 100 9.38 12.97 6.51
N ARG A 101 10.16 13.99 6.88
CA ARG A 101 11.13 14.64 6.01
C ARG A 101 12.38 13.79 5.79
N LYS A 102 12.60 12.76 6.62
CA LYS A 102 13.80 11.91 6.62
C LYS A 102 13.43 10.43 6.81
N VAL A 103 12.55 9.92 5.95
CA VAL A 103 12.24 8.48 5.92
C VAL A 103 13.50 7.71 5.61
N LYS A 104 13.95 6.88 6.55
CA LYS A 104 15.12 6.01 6.40
C LYS A 104 14.71 4.74 5.65
N LEU A 105 14.96 4.71 4.35
CA LEU A 105 14.44 3.67 3.46
C LEU A 105 14.83 2.25 3.89
N LYS A 106 16.08 2.03 4.27
CA LYS A 106 16.54 0.73 4.79
C LYS A 106 15.74 0.27 6.01
N LYS A 107 15.56 1.13 7.01
CA LYS A 107 14.79 0.81 8.22
C LYS A 107 13.34 0.47 7.89
N THR A 108 12.72 1.26 7.02
CA THR A 108 11.33 1.03 6.59
C THR A 108 11.20 -0.30 5.84
N LEU A 109 12.13 -0.61 4.92
CA LEU A 109 12.16 -1.88 4.19
C LEU A 109 12.40 -3.08 5.11
N GLU A 110 13.40 -3.03 5.98
CA GLU A 110 13.70 -4.10 6.93
C GLU A 110 12.48 -4.42 7.79
N SER A 111 11.81 -3.39 8.32
CA SER A 111 10.62 -3.59 9.15
C SER A 111 9.44 -4.18 8.38
N VAL A 112 9.29 -3.84 7.10
CA VAL A 112 8.25 -4.41 6.23
C VAL A 112 8.58 -5.86 5.85
N LEU A 113 9.83 -6.15 5.51
CA LEU A 113 10.31 -7.49 5.15
C LEU A 113 10.20 -8.45 6.33
N GLU A 114 10.62 -8.01 7.52
CA GLU A 114 10.47 -8.77 8.77
C GLU A 114 9.00 -9.08 9.04
N PHE A 115 8.13 -8.07 8.99
CA PHE A 115 6.69 -8.27 9.20
C PHE A 115 6.07 -9.22 8.16
N ALA A 116 6.38 -9.06 6.87
CA ALA A 116 5.86 -9.95 5.84
C ALA A 116 6.43 -11.37 5.95
N GLY A 117 7.69 -11.49 6.38
CA GLY A 117 8.36 -12.74 6.71
C GLY A 117 7.66 -13.48 7.86
N GLU A 118 7.38 -12.79 8.96
CA GLU A 118 6.62 -13.34 10.10
C GLU A 118 5.24 -13.85 9.67
N LEU A 119 4.53 -13.10 8.80
CA LEU A 119 3.26 -13.56 8.24
C LEU A 119 3.45 -14.85 7.43
N CYS A 120 4.47 -14.89 6.56
CA CYS A 120 4.88 -16.04 5.76
C CYS A 120 5.20 -17.27 6.61
N GLU A 121 6.00 -17.11 7.65
CA GLU A 121 6.30 -18.19 8.59
C GLU A 121 5.05 -18.64 9.35
N GLY A 122 4.20 -17.72 9.79
CA GLY A 122 2.94 -18.06 10.46
C GLY A 122 1.96 -18.87 9.59
N THR A 123 1.97 -18.65 8.27
CA THR A 123 1.03 -19.31 7.35
C THR A 123 1.61 -20.56 6.69
N PHE A 124 2.87 -20.50 6.26
CA PHE A 124 3.53 -21.56 5.52
C PHE A 124 4.54 -22.35 6.36
N GLY A 125 4.93 -21.86 7.53
CA GLY A 125 5.97 -22.46 8.37
C GLY A 125 7.41 -22.13 7.95
N ILE A 126 7.58 -21.38 6.85
CA ILE A 126 8.87 -20.97 6.28
C ILE A 126 8.72 -19.61 5.59
N ALA A 127 9.82 -18.84 5.50
CA ALA A 127 9.89 -17.64 4.68
C ALA A 127 11.24 -17.57 3.93
N PRO A 128 11.26 -17.04 2.69
CA PRO A 128 12.50 -16.69 2.01
C PRO A 128 13.29 -15.63 2.81
N GLU A 129 14.61 -15.74 2.80
CA GLU A 129 15.49 -14.64 3.20
C GLU A 129 15.37 -13.46 2.21
N TRP A 130 15.99 -12.32 2.53
CA TRP A 130 16.01 -11.15 1.65
C TRP A 130 17.37 -10.50 1.59
N THR A 131 17.60 -9.73 0.52
CA THR A 131 18.79 -8.90 0.34
C THR A 131 18.38 -7.52 -0.14
N ILE A 132 18.92 -6.48 0.48
CA ILE A 132 18.66 -5.08 0.12
C ILE A 132 19.91 -4.49 -0.54
N LEU A 133 19.74 -3.96 -1.75
CA LEU A 133 20.80 -3.46 -2.62
C LEU A 133 20.54 -1.99 -3.03
N GLY A 134 21.56 -1.33 -3.56
CA GLY A 134 21.46 0.02 -4.12
C GLY A 134 21.66 1.12 -3.07
N GLU A 135 20.92 2.23 -3.19
CA GLU A 135 21.03 3.42 -2.34
C GLU A 135 20.33 3.24 -0.98
N VAL A 136 20.76 2.24 -0.20
CA VAL A 136 20.04 1.82 1.02
C VAL A 136 20.05 2.85 2.15
N GLU A 137 21.12 3.64 2.25
CA GLU A 137 21.27 4.66 3.30
C GLU A 137 20.60 5.99 2.93
N ALA A 138 19.86 6.05 1.82
CA ALA A 138 19.18 7.27 1.40
C ALA A 138 17.99 7.61 2.32
N GLU A 139 17.80 8.91 2.54
CA GLU A 139 16.66 9.49 3.23
C GLU A 139 15.80 10.27 2.23
N VAL A 140 14.48 10.17 2.37
CA VAL A 140 13.53 10.89 1.52
C VAL A 140 12.42 11.54 2.35
N CYS A 141 11.84 12.63 1.83
CA CYS A 141 10.64 13.23 2.38
C CYS A 141 9.40 12.54 1.79
N PHE A 142 8.66 11.79 2.61
CA PHE A 142 7.49 11.04 2.18
C PHE A 142 6.53 10.71 3.34
N VAL A 143 5.35 10.17 3.02
CA VAL A 143 4.39 9.65 3.99
C VAL A 143 4.67 8.17 4.23
N GLU A 144 5.47 7.87 5.25
CA GLU A 144 6.05 6.53 5.49
C GLU A 144 5.02 5.40 5.52
N MET A 145 3.86 5.61 6.16
CA MET A 145 2.79 4.62 6.26
C MET A 145 2.21 4.20 4.89
N HIS A 146 2.16 5.10 3.92
CA HIS A 146 1.70 4.77 2.56
C HIS A 146 2.76 4.00 1.79
N LEU A 147 4.04 4.32 1.99
CA LEU A 147 5.14 3.54 1.45
C LEU A 147 5.12 2.11 2.01
N GLN A 148 4.97 1.97 3.34
CA GLN A 148 4.84 0.66 3.99
C GLN A 148 3.68 -0.15 3.42
N TYR A 149 2.51 0.47 3.21
CA TYR A 149 1.36 -0.21 2.60
C TYR A 149 1.67 -0.79 1.21
N ILE A 150 2.26 0.04 0.31
CA ILE A 150 2.65 -0.41 -1.04
C ILE A 150 3.62 -1.59 -0.94
N LEU A 151 4.66 -1.43 -0.11
CA LEU A 151 5.71 -2.43 0.08
C LEU A 151 5.16 -3.75 0.62
N ILE A 152 4.32 -3.71 1.66
CA ILE A 152 3.73 -4.92 2.28
C ILE A 152 2.92 -5.70 1.24
N GLU A 153 2.09 -5.04 0.44
CA GLU A 153 1.26 -5.74 -0.55
C GLU A 153 2.10 -6.40 -1.66
N VAL A 154 3.16 -5.73 -2.14
CA VAL A 154 4.04 -6.30 -3.17
C VAL A 154 4.92 -7.41 -2.60
N ILE A 155 5.50 -7.22 -1.41
CA ILE A 155 6.38 -8.20 -0.76
C ILE A 155 5.62 -9.48 -0.38
N LYS A 156 4.39 -9.38 0.16
CA LYS A 156 3.57 -10.57 0.45
C LYS A 156 3.35 -11.44 -0.79
N ASN A 157 3.11 -10.81 -1.95
CA ASN A 157 2.95 -11.54 -3.21
C ASN A 157 4.25 -12.22 -3.65
N ALA A 158 5.38 -11.51 -3.57
CA ALA A 158 6.71 -12.05 -3.90
C ALA A 158 7.10 -13.25 -3.02
N LEU A 159 6.91 -13.14 -1.70
CA LEU A 159 7.19 -14.22 -0.74
C LEU A 159 6.29 -15.43 -1.00
N ARG A 160 4.97 -15.20 -1.14
CA ARG A 160 4.00 -16.24 -1.41
C ARG A 160 4.30 -17.00 -2.70
N ALA A 161 4.50 -16.28 -3.81
CA ALA A 161 4.82 -16.89 -5.10
C ALA A 161 6.09 -17.75 -5.02
N THR A 162 7.12 -17.25 -4.33
CA THR A 162 8.37 -17.99 -4.11
C THR A 162 8.13 -19.28 -3.35
N ILE A 163 7.38 -19.26 -2.25
CA ILE A 163 7.10 -20.45 -1.45
C ILE A 163 6.25 -21.46 -2.23
N GLU A 164 5.13 -21.03 -2.80
CA GLU A 164 4.19 -21.91 -3.52
C GLU A 164 4.88 -22.60 -4.70
N HIS A 165 5.65 -21.84 -5.49
CA HIS A 165 6.39 -22.37 -6.63
C HIS A 165 7.41 -23.42 -6.23
N HIS A 166 8.25 -23.14 -5.22
CA HIS A 166 9.30 -24.09 -4.82
C HIS A 166 8.73 -25.34 -4.16
N ARG A 167 7.63 -25.23 -3.41
CA ARG A 167 6.91 -26.40 -2.88
C ARG A 167 6.41 -27.30 -4.00
N GLU A 168 5.84 -26.69 -5.03
CA GLU A 168 5.29 -27.41 -6.17
C GLU A 168 6.39 -28.06 -7.01
N VAL A 169 7.50 -27.36 -7.28
CA VAL A 169 8.63 -27.87 -8.07
C VAL A 169 9.39 -28.97 -7.33
N THR A 170 9.69 -28.80 -6.04
CA THR A 170 10.49 -29.79 -5.29
C THR A 170 9.64 -30.89 -4.65
N LYS A 171 8.31 -30.75 -4.63
CA LYS A 171 7.38 -31.64 -3.93
C LYS A 171 7.73 -31.81 -2.45
N SER A 172 8.17 -30.73 -1.80
CA SER A 172 8.57 -30.69 -0.38
C SER A 172 7.81 -29.59 0.34
N THR A 173 7.49 -29.79 1.63
CA THR A 173 6.88 -28.76 2.47
C THR A 173 7.88 -27.71 2.95
N ASN A 174 9.17 -28.05 3.00
CA ASN A 174 10.26 -27.16 3.39
C ASN A 174 11.38 -27.18 2.32
N PRO A 175 11.14 -26.60 1.13
CA PRO A 175 12.17 -26.47 0.11
C PRO A 175 13.21 -25.40 0.47
N PRO A 176 14.44 -25.48 -0.07
CA PRO A 176 15.33 -24.33 -0.07
C PRO A 176 14.70 -23.20 -0.89
N LEU A 177 14.60 -22.01 -0.29
CA LEU A 177 13.98 -20.84 -0.90
C LEU A 177 15.07 -19.85 -1.34
N PRO A 178 15.03 -19.35 -2.58
CA PRO A 178 15.90 -18.25 -3.00
C PRO A 178 15.48 -16.95 -2.32
N PRO A 179 16.42 -16.04 -2.03
CA PRO A 179 16.10 -14.80 -1.35
C PRO A 179 15.31 -13.84 -2.25
N ILE A 180 14.47 -13.00 -1.64
CA ILE A 180 13.85 -11.85 -2.28
C ILE A 180 14.89 -10.72 -2.39
N GLU A 181 15.11 -10.22 -3.60
CA GLU A 181 16.06 -9.13 -3.85
C GLU A 181 15.31 -7.81 -3.94
N VAL A 182 15.65 -6.85 -3.08
CA VAL A 182 15.09 -5.49 -3.09
C VAL A 182 16.18 -4.51 -3.49
N THR A 183 16.01 -3.77 -4.57
CA THR A 183 16.98 -2.76 -5.05
C THR A 183 16.38 -1.36 -4.93
N LEU A 184 17.13 -0.43 -4.34
CA LEU A 184 16.78 0.98 -4.20
C LEU A 184 17.59 1.87 -5.14
N ALA A 185 16.92 2.80 -5.80
CA ALA A 185 17.54 3.88 -6.57
C ALA A 185 16.72 5.16 -6.43
N ILE A 186 17.40 6.32 -6.40
CA ILE A 186 16.72 7.62 -6.40
C ILE A 186 17.14 8.36 -7.66
N GLU A 187 16.18 8.53 -8.57
CA GLU A 187 16.34 9.42 -9.71
C GLU A 187 16.27 10.86 -9.18
N ARG A 188 17.41 11.55 -9.27
CA ARG A 188 17.52 12.95 -8.89
C ARG A 188 17.46 13.82 -10.15
N PRO A 189 16.76 14.95 -10.09
CA PRO A 189 16.67 15.87 -11.22
C PRO A 189 18.04 16.39 -11.63
N SER A 190 18.26 16.56 -12.93
CA SER A 190 19.51 17.10 -13.46
C SER A 190 19.69 18.57 -13.06
N PRO A 191 20.89 19.01 -12.63
CA PRO A 191 21.14 20.40 -12.20
C PRO A 191 21.06 21.46 -13.31
N VAL A 192 20.67 21.10 -14.54
CA VAL A 192 20.84 21.93 -15.76
C VAL A 192 19.64 22.87 -16.06
N ALA A 193 18.56 22.86 -15.29
CA ALA A 193 17.35 23.66 -15.57
C ALA A 193 17.21 24.99 -14.79
N LEU A 194 18.30 25.60 -14.31
CA LEU A 194 18.28 26.87 -13.55
C LEU A 194 18.62 28.11 -14.40
N ASN A 195 18.22 28.13 -15.68
CA ASN A 195 18.41 29.28 -16.58
C ASN A 195 17.08 29.92 -17.06
N SER A 196 16.03 29.87 -16.25
CA SER A 196 14.78 30.59 -16.52
C SER A 196 14.28 31.28 -15.25
N ASN A 197 14.15 32.61 -15.28
CA ASN A 197 13.65 33.48 -14.22
C ASN A 197 12.16 33.26 -13.84
N ASP A 198 11.60 32.09 -14.18
CA ASP A 198 10.26 31.71 -13.77
C ASP A 198 10.34 31.13 -12.36
N ALA A 199 10.16 32.00 -11.36
CA ALA A 199 10.15 31.66 -9.93
C ALA A 199 9.04 30.67 -9.50
N ALA A 200 8.27 30.13 -10.46
CA ALA A 200 7.23 29.12 -10.28
C ALA A 200 7.53 27.79 -10.99
N ALA A 201 8.66 27.66 -11.71
CA ALA A 201 8.97 26.50 -12.52
C ALA A 201 10.09 25.64 -11.91
N GLN A 202 9.72 24.39 -11.61
CA GLN A 202 10.54 23.24 -11.20
C GLN A 202 10.93 23.19 -9.72
N VAL A 203 9.97 22.78 -8.88
CA VAL A 203 10.32 21.86 -7.79
C VAL A 203 10.93 20.64 -8.48
N SER A 204 12.25 20.55 -8.49
CA SER A 204 12.98 19.44 -9.06
C SER A 204 12.65 18.20 -8.23
N GLN A 205 11.66 17.44 -8.66
CA GLN A 205 11.13 16.29 -7.95
C GLN A 205 12.06 15.09 -8.16
N SER A 206 12.41 14.41 -7.06
CA SER A 206 13.13 13.14 -7.16
C SER A 206 12.13 12.00 -7.23
N ILE A 207 12.48 10.92 -7.93
CA ILE A 207 11.66 9.72 -8.02
C ILE A 207 12.37 8.61 -7.26
N LEU A 208 11.70 8.09 -6.22
CA LEU A 208 12.13 6.88 -5.54
C LEU A 208 11.72 5.67 -6.39
N CYS A 209 12.68 4.87 -6.79
CA CYS A 209 12.47 3.60 -7.47
C CYS A 209 12.87 2.44 -6.56
N ILE A 210 11.93 1.51 -6.35
CA ILE A 210 12.14 0.27 -5.59
C ILE A 210 11.83 -0.89 -6.52
N ARG A 211 12.81 -1.76 -6.76
CA ARG A 211 12.59 -3.03 -7.47
C ARG A 211 12.54 -4.15 -6.44
N ILE A 212 11.45 -4.92 -6.44
CA ILE A 212 11.32 -6.16 -5.67
C ILE A 212 11.32 -7.32 -6.65
N ARG A 213 12.29 -8.21 -6.51
CA ARG A 213 12.47 -9.35 -7.39
C ARG A 213 12.32 -10.65 -6.63
N ASP A 214 11.40 -11.48 -7.12
CA ASP A 214 11.22 -12.84 -6.64
C ASP A 214 11.73 -13.89 -7.64
N ARG A 215 11.71 -15.15 -7.21
CA ARG A 215 11.93 -16.32 -8.08
C ARG A 215 10.76 -17.30 -7.97
N GLY A 216 9.54 -16.76 -7.94
CA GLY A 216 8.31 -17.52 -7.72
C GLY A 216 7.72 -18.15 -8.98
N GLY A 217 8.52 -18.42 -10.01
CA GLY A 217 8.06 -19.06 -11.25
C GLY A 217 7.36 -18.11 -12.24
N GLY A 218 7.11 -16.87 -11.84
CA GLY A 218 6.41 -15.86 -12.63
C GLY A 218 4.90 -16.08 -12.66
N ILE A 219 4.20 -15.17 -13.33
CA ILE A 219 2.75 -15.18 -13.51
C ILE A 219 2.42 -15.93 -14.81
N ASP A 220 1.43 -16.83 -14.79
CA ASP A 220 0.95 -17.48 -16.01
C ASP A 220 0.49 -16.41 -17.04
N PRO A 221 0.91 -16.49 -18.32
CA PRO A 221 0.51 -15.53 -19.35
C PRO A 221 -1.00 -15.30 -19.45
N LYS A 222 -1.83 -16.29 -19.09
CA LYS A 222 -3.30 -16.16 -19.08
C LYS A 222 -3.81 -15.23 -17.98
N ASP A 223 -3.09 -15.15 -16.86
CA ASP A 223 -3.47 -14.40 -15.66
C ASP A 223 -2.87 -12.99 -15.68
N LEU A 224 -1.77 -12.78 -16.42
CA LEU A 224 -1.05 -11.51 -16.49
C LEU A 224 -1.93 -10.29 -16.84
N PRO A 225 -2.91 -10.37 -17.77
CA PRO A 225 -3.82 -9.25 -18.04
C PRO A 225 -4.72 -8.86 -16.86
N HIS A 226 -4.90 -9.76 -15.89
CA HIS A 226 -5.89 -9.65 -14.82
C HIS A 226 -5.28 -9.38 -13.44
N VAL A 227 -3.95 -9.36 -13.29
CA VAL A 227 -3.29 -9.20 -11.97
C VAL A 227 -3.58 -7.87 -11.27
N PHE A 228 -3.98 -6.85 -12.02
CA PHE A 228 -4.45 -5.57 -11.49
C PHE A 228 -5.97 -5.42 -11.48
N SER A 229 -6.72 -6.46 -11.85
CA SER A 229 -8.18 -6.45 -11.73
C SER A 229 -8.57 -6.65 -10.28
N TYR A 230 -9.55 -5.88 -9.82
CA TYR A 230 -10.11 -6.08 -8.48
C TYR A 230 -10.79 -7.44 -8.35
N ALA A 231 -10.69 -8.02 -7.15
CA ALA A 231 -11.23 -9.34 -6.83
C ALA A 231 -10.62 -10.50 -7.64
N PHE A 232 -9.55 -10.26 -8.40
CA PHE A 232 -8.76 -11.31 -9.03
C PHE A 232 -7.76 -11.89 -8.02
N SER A 233 -7.77 -13.20 -7.85
CA SER A 233 -6.84 -13.90 -6.99
C SER A 233 -6.66 -15.32 -7.49
N THR A 234 -5.40 -15.76 -7.56
CA THR A 234 -5.01 -17.13 -7.90
C THR A 234 -5.20 -18.11 -6.73
N VAL A 235 -5.63 -17.63 -5.55
CA VAL A 235 -6.03 -18.49 -4.43
C VAL A 235 -7.27 -19.28 -4.83
N GLY A 236 -7.16 -20.61 -4.83
CA GLY A 236 -8.26 -21.52 -5.13
C GLY A 236 -9.51 -21.21 -4.29
N SER A 237 -10.67 -21.31 -4.92
CA SER A 237 -12.00 -21.15 -4.29
C SER A 237 -12.22 -22.08 -3.08
N GLU A 238 -11.43 -23.16 -2.97
CA GLU A 238 -11.61 -24.24 -2.00
C GLU A 238 -10.98 -23.96 -0.62
N GLU A 239 -9.85 -23.23 -0.55
CA GLU A 239 -9.26 -22.83 0.75
C GLU A 239 -10.13 -21.79 1.50
N LYS A 240 -11.05 -21.12 0.78
CA LYS A 240 -11.97 -20.13 1.36
C LYS A 240 -13.03 -20.76 2.29
N ALA A 241 -13.20 -22.09 2.28
CA ALA A 241 -14.25 -22.78 3.02
C ALA A 241 -13.78 -23.41 4.35
N GLN A 242 -12.48 -23.68 4.53
CA GLN A 242 -12.00 -24.46 5.70
C GLN A 242 -11.63 -23.61 6.92
N ASN A 243 -11.23 -22.35 6.74
CA ASN A 243 -10.89 -21.47 7.86
C ASN A 243 -12.06 -20.52 8.18
N GLY A 244 -13.03 -21.02 8.95
CA GLY A 244 -14.24 -20.31 9.41
C GLY A 244 -14.02 -19.09 10.33
N MET A 245 -12.93 -18.34 10.13
CA MET A 245 -12.74 -17.05 10.77
C MET A 245 -13.42 -15.95 9.95
N PRO A 246 -14.15 -15.00 10.59
CA PRO A 246 -14.87 -13.95 9.88
C PRO A 246 -13.96 -13.21 8.89
N ASN A 247 -14.46 -13.01 7.68
CA ASN A 247 -13.81 -12.37 6.53
C ASN A 247 -13.74 -10.85 6.69
N GLN A 248 -13.22 -10.35 7.81
CA GLN A 248 -13.00 -8.92 8.01
C GLN A 248 -11.54 -8.62 7.70
N ALA A 249 -11.26 -8.43 6.41
CA ALA A 249 -10.00 -7.81 6.00
C ALA A 249 -10.13 -6.33 6.36
N ASP A 250 -9.46 -5.94 7.43
CA ASP A 250 -9.58 -4.62 8.05
C ASP A 250 -8.72 -3.60 7.29
N PHE A 251 -8.96 -3.46 5.97
CA PHE A 251 -8.15 -2.72 4.98
C PHE A 251 -7.96 -1.22 5.30
N GLY A 252 -8.59 -0.69 6.35
CA GLY A 252 -8.67 0.75 6.60
C GLY A 252 -8.26 1.22 7.98
N ARG A 253 -7.63 0.41 8.83
CA ARG A 253 -7.02 0.90 10.09
C ARG A 253 -5.60 1.41 9.91
N ILE A 254 -5.38 2.32 8.97
CA ILE A 254 -4.10 3.04 8.81
C ILE A 254 -3.97 4.17 9.88
N SER A 255 -4.97 4.35 10.75
CA SER A 255 -5.17 5.58 11.54
C SER A 255 -4.23 5.74 12.74
N TYR A 256 -3.58 4.68 13.22
CA TYR A 256 -2.85 4.75 14.49
C TYR A 256 -1.56 3.92 14.45
N GLY A 257 -0.55 4.50 13.82
CA GLY A 257 0.82 3.99 13.92
C GLY A 257 1.07 2.66 13.19
N GLN A 258 2.32 2.23 13.27
CA GLN A 258 2.83 1.06 12.56
C GLN A 258 2.16 -0.25 13.00
N GLU A 259 1.67 -0.34 14.25
CA GLU A 259 1.02 -1.53 14.80
C GLU A 259 -0.40 -1.75 14.25
N ALA A 260 -1.18 -0.69 14.02
CA ALA A 260 -2.52 -0.81 13.44
C ALA A 260 -2.47 -1.24 11.96
N LEU A 261 -1.47 -0.76 11.21
CA LEU A 261 -1.22 -1.19 9.84
C LEU A 261 -0.89 -2.69 9.78
N LYS A 262 -0.05 -3.18 10.70
CA LYS A 262 0.32 -4.59 10.79
C LYS A 262 -0.89 -5.47 11.15
N SER A 263 -1.75 -5.04 12.07
CA SER A 263 -2.99 -5.75 12.40
C SER A 263 -3.98 -5.82 11.23
N SER A 264 -4.08 -4.73 10.45
CA SER A 264 -4.93 -4.61 9.26
C SER A 264 -4.52 -5.52 8.10
N LEU A 265 -3.21 -5.70 7.91
CA LEU A 265 -2.61 -6.44 6.79
C LEU A 265 -2.21 -7.87 7.12
N GLY A 266 -2.64 -8.40 8.27
CA GLY A 266 -2.19 -9.66 8.88
C GLY A 266 -2.53 -10.96 8.14
N ARG A 267 -2.90 -10.91 6.86
CA ARG A 267 -3.10 -12.09 6.00
C ARG A 267 -2.21 -11.98 4.76
N ILE A 268 -1.50 -13.06 4.46
CA ILE A 268 -0.64 -13.17 3.27
C ILE A 268 -1.46 -13.08 1.99
N ALA A 269 -2.59 -13.79 1.93
CA ALA A 269 -3.46 -13.81 0.78
C ALA A 269 -4.79 -13.13 1.12
N GLY A 270 -5.18 -12.17 0.28
CA GLY A 270 -6.40 -11.36 0.47
C GLY A 270 -7.46 -11.59 -0.61
N LEU A 271 -8.44 -10.70 -0.64
CA LEU A 271 -9.56 -10.71 -1.59
C LEU A 271 -9.18 -10.37 -3.04
N GLY A 272 -7.89 -10.24 -3.38
CA GLY A 272 -7.47 -9.81 -4.72
C GLY A 272 -7.51 -8.29 -4.91
N PHE A 273 -7.18 -7.54 -3.85
CA PHE A 273 -7.14 -6.07 -3.86
C PHE A 273 -5.72 -5.50 -3.74
N GLY A 274 -4.72 -6.31 -3.38
CA GLY A 274 -3.37 -5.84 -3.05
C GLY A 274 -2.66 -5.08 -4.16
N LEU A 275 -2.39 -5.74 -5.29
CA LEU A 275 -1.73 -5.13 -6.44
C LEU A 275 -2.47 -3.91 -7.01
N PRO A 276 -3.80 -3.94 -7.26
CA PRO A 276 -4.49 -2.74 -7.74
C PRO A 276 -4.42 -1.57 -6.74
N MET A 277 -4.57 -1.84 -5.44
CA MET A 277 -4.45 -0.81 -4.41
C MET A 277 -3.02 -0.23 -4.35
N ALA A 278 -2.00 -1.07 -4.34
CA ALA A 278 -0.60 -0.65 -4.34
C ALA A 278 -0.30 0.24 -5.56
N ARG A 279 -0.79 -0.13 -6.75
CA ARG A 279 -0.66 0.68 -7.96
C ARG A 279 -1.38 2.03 -7.85
N LEU A 280 -2.57 2.07 -7.27
CA LEU A 280 -3.28 3.34 -7.03
C LEU A 280 -2.52 4.26 -6.08
N TYR A 281 -1.97 3.74 -4.98
CA TYR A 281 -1.14 4.54 -4.09
C TYR A 281 0.10 5.10 -4.80
N CYS A 282 0.77 4.30 -5.63
CA CYS A 282 1.91 4.78 -6.42
C CYS A 282 1.51 5.93 -7.36
N ARG A 283 0.41 5.75 -8.10
CA ARG A 283 -0.13 6.77 -9.02
C ARG A 283 -0.59 8.02 -8.32
N TYR A 284 -1.17 7.89 -7.13
CA TYR A 284 -1.57 9.02 -6.30
C TYR A 284 -0.37 9.93 -5.96
N PHE A 285 0.79 9.32 -5.69
CA PHE A 285 2.05 10.03 -5.45
C PHE A 285 2.92 10.20 -6.72
N GLY A 286 2.29 10.29 -7.90
CA GLY A 286 2.97 10.68 -9.13
C GLY A 286 3.88 9.61 -9.76
N GLY A 287 3.84 8.37 -9.30
CA GLY A 287 4.58 7.25 -9.90
C GLY A 287 3.68 6.12 -10.39
N ASN A 288 4.17 4.89 -10.35
CA ASN A 288 3.47 3.70 -10.86
C ASN A 288 3.98 2.41 -10.21
N LEU A 289 3.21 1.32 -10.34
CA LEU A 289 3.64 -0.05 -10.08
C LEU A 289 3.60 -0.84 -11.38
N GLU A 290 4.76 -1.30 -11.83
CA GLU A 290 4.94 -2.07 -13.07
C GLU A 290 5.52 -3.44 -12.76
N LEU A 291 5.12 -4.45 -13.55
CA LEU A 291 5.58 -5.82 -13.37
C LEU A 291 6.29 -6.28 -14.64
N VAL A 292 7.51 -6.77 -14.49
CA VAL A 292 8.23 -7.49 -15.54
C VAL A 292 8.16 -8.97 -15.19
N ASN A 293 7.38 -9.72 -15.97
CA ASN A 293 7.12 -11.12 -15.72
C ASN A 293 8.05 -12.02 -16.53
N MET A 294 8.77 -12.91 -15.85
CA MET A 294 9.52 -14.00 -16.47
C MET A 294 8.90 -15.33 -16.05
N HIS A 295 7.93 -15.82 -16.83
CA HIS A 295 7.24 -17.07 -16.54
C HIS A 295 8.09 -18.31 -16.88
N GLY A 296 8.20 -19.25 -15.95
CA GLY A 296 8.89 -20.53 -16.12
C GLY A 296 9.56 -21.04 -14.84
N ILE A 297 10.13 -22.25 -14.88
CA ILE A 297 10.66 -22.96 -13.69
C ILE A 297 11.73 -22.16 -12.93
N GLY A 298 12.64 -21.50 -13.64
CA GLY A 298 13.66 -20.61 -13.04
C GLY A 298 13.27 -19.13 -13.02
N GLY A 299 12.00 -18.85 -13.32
CA GLY A 299 11.45 -17.51 -13.51
C GLY A 299 10.99 -16.85 -12.20
N GLY A 300 10.39 -15.67 -12.36
CA GLY A 300 9.92 -14.82 -11.27
C GLY A 300 9.34 -13.52 -11.80
N VAL A 301 8.98 -12.63 -10.88
CA VAL A 301 8.48 -11.29 -11.19
C VAL A 301 9.43 -10.23 -10.63
N ASP A 302 9.79 -9.26 -11.47
CA ASP A 302 10.42 -8.03 -11.05
C ASP A 302 9.33 -6.95 -10.95
N SER A 303 9.00 -6.54 -9.73
CA SER A 303 8.03 -5.48 -9.44
C SER A 303 8.73 -4.15 -9.25
N TYR A 304 8.43 -3.17 -10.10
CA TYR A 304 9.00 -1.82 -10.07
C TYR A 304 7.98 -0.85 -9.46
N ILE A 305 8.29 -0.36 -8.26
CA ILE A 305 7.53 0.68 -7.57
C ILE A 305 8.23 2.00 -7.81
N THR A 306 7.49 3.00 -8.28
CA THR A 306 7.95 4.38 -8.39
C THR A 306 7.00 5.31 -7.64
N VAL A 307 7.57 6.27 -6.90
CA VAL A 307 6.82 7.37 -6.26
C VAL A 307 7.65 8.65 -6.30
N VAL A 308 6.97 9.79 -6.47
CA VAL A 308 7.60 11.10 -6.35
C VAL A 308 7.87 11.39 -4.87
N VAL A 309 9.11 11.76 -4.56
CA VAL A 309 9.56 12.07 -3.21
C VAL A 309 10.20 13.45 -3.15
N GLY A 310 10.14 14.07 -1.96
CA GLY A 310 10.98 15.23 -1.67
C GLY A 310 12.38 14.79 -1.25
N THR A 311 13.37 15.65 -1.49
CA THR A 311 14.74 15.53 -0.99
C THR A 311 15.00 16.47 0.17
#